data_AF-A0A822BL35-F1
#
_entry.id   AF-A0A822BL35-F1
#
_cell.length_a   1.000
_cell.length_b   1.000
_cell.length_c   1.000
_cell.angle_alpha   90.00
_cell.angle_beta   90.00
_cell.angle_gamma   90.00
#
_symmetry.space_group_name_H-M   'P 1'
#
loop_
_entity.id
_entity.type
_entity.pdbx_description
1 polymer ?
#
loop_
_entity_poly.entity_id
_entity_poly.type
_entity_poly.pdbx_seq_one_letter_code
_entity_poly.pdbx_strand_id
1 'polypeptide(L)'
;MKQVEGLPLLIRCATESHFDPPKVQLSALNIIMSLTFNEEIAACLRQNNAFVQHLEKLTSPSNAPYLRKAADGILWQLFSKYGNSESEFKYDVMISYSHKDKDICHRIFQALIANKFRVWIDHEEMHGAMMQVMADAIKHSRCILI
;
A
#
# COMPACT_ATOMS: atom_id res chain seq x y z
N MET A 1 -12.99 -21.77 5.71
CA MET A 1 -13.05 -20.31 5.76
C MET A 1 -14.49 -19.89 5.54
N LYS A 2 -15.16 -19.32 6.55
CA LYS A 2 -16.52 -18.78 6.35
C LYS A 2 -16.35 -17.44 5.63
N GLN A 3 -16.86 -17.34 4.41
CA GLN A 3 -16.97 -16.05 3.73
C GLN A 3 -17.71 -15.08 4.64
N VAL A 4 -17.17 -13.88 4.83
CA VAL A 4 -17.88 -12.79 5.49
C VAL A 4 -18.96 -12.32 4.51
N GLU A 5 -20.14 -12.96 4.56
CA GLU A 5 -21.19 -12.88 3.53
C GLU A 5 -21.66 -11.45 3.20
N GLY A 6 -21.41 -10.47 4.07
CA GLY A 6 -21.81 -9.07 3.87
C GLY A 6 -20.76 -8.15 3.21
N LEU A 7 -19.47 -8.51 3.20
CA LEU A 7 -18.40 -7.61 2.73
C LEU A 7 -18.54 -7.22 1.24
N PRO A 8 -18.86 -8.16 0.32
CA PRO A 8 -19.04 -7.81 -1.10
C PRO A 8 -20.17 -6.80 -1.32
N LEU A 9 -21.27 -6.89 -0.57
CA LEU A 9 -22.38 -5.94 -0.68
C LEU A 9 -21.97 -4.55 -0.18
N LEU A 10 -21.24 -4.47 0.94
CA LEU A 10 -20.74 -3.20 1.46
C LEU A 10 -19.78 -2.51 0.46
N ILE A 11 -18.92 -3.27 -0.22
CA ILE A 11 -18.06 -2.74 -1.28
C ILE A 11 -18.91 -2.16 -2.41
N ARG A 12 -19.94 -2.87 -2.87
CA ARG A 12 -20.85 -2.38 -3.92
C ARG A 12 -21.61 -1.12 -3.49
N CYS A 13 -22.10 -1.05 -2.26
CA CYS A 13 -22.71 0.16 -1.71
C CYS A 13 -21.73 1.35 -1.61
N ALA A 14 -20.43 1.09 -1.48
CA ALA A 14 -19.40 2.12 -1.44
C ALA A 14 -18.93 2.58 -2.84
N THR A 15 -19.16 1.79 -3.89
CA THR A 15 -18.58 2.05 -5.22
C THR A 15 -19.60 2.28 -6.33
N GLU A 16 -20.80 1.71 -6.21
CA GLU A 16 -21.84 1.74 -7.25
C GLU A 16 -22.83 2.90 -7.00
N SER A 17 -23.03 3.75 -8.01
CA SER A 17 -23.83 4.99 -7.89
C SER A 17 -25.35 4.79 -7.84
N HIS A 18 -25.86 3.57 -8.05
CA HIS A 18 -27.30 3.29 -8.06
C HIS A 18 -27.91 3.13 -6.66
N PHE A 19 -27.10 3.10 -5.61
CA PHE A 19 -27.57 3.04 -4.22
C PHE A 19 -27.54 4.43 -3.57
N ASP A 20 -28.61 5.23 -3.70
CA ASP A 20 -28.79 6.56 -3.06
C ASP A 20 -27.46 7.29 -2.70
N PRO A 21 -26.77 7.83 -3.72
CA PRO A 21 -25.31 7.82 -3.80
C PRO A 21 -24.57 8.49 -2.64
N PRO A 22 -24.93 9.67 -2.11
CA PRO A 22 -24.12 10.31 -1.09
C PRO A 22 -24.25 9.66 0.30
N LYS A 23 -25.47 9.27 0.68
CA LYS A 23 -25.77 8.78 2.04
C LYS A 23 -25.36 7.32 2.21
N VAL A 24 -25.68 6.48 1.24
CA VAL A 24 -25.36 5.06 1.30
C VAL A 24 -23.87 4.85 1.12
N GLN A 25 -23.23 5.55 0.18
CA GLN A 25 -21.79 5.47 -0.02
C GLN A 25 -21.01 5.86 1.24
N LEU A 26 -21.33 7.01 1.86
CA LEU A 26 -20.64 7.44 3.07
C LEU A 26 -20.86 6.45 4.23
N SER A 27 -22.09 5.95 4.39
CA SER A 27 -22.41 4.96 5.43
C SER A 27 -21.64 3.66 5.22
N ALA A 28 -21.57 3.17 3.99
CA ALA A 28 -20.81 1.98 3.63
C ALA A 28 -19.31 2.17 3.88
N LEU A 29 -18.73 3.31 3.49
CA LEU A 29 -17.33 3.64 3.76
C LEU A 29 -17.04 3.68 5.27
N ASN A 30 -17.91 4.26 6.09
CA ASN A 30 -17.73 4.30 7.55
C ASN A 30 -17.81 2.92 8.21
N ILE A 31 -18.70 2.05 7.71
CA ILE A 31 -18.77 0.65 8.16
C ILE A 31 -17.49 -0.07 7.76
N ILE A 32 -17.07 0.05 6.50
CA ILE A 32 -15.82 -0.56 6.00
C ILE A 32 -14.63 -0.10 6.83
N MET A 33 -14.53 1.20 7.13
CA MET A 33 -13.50 1.75 8.02
C MET A 33 -13.49 1.04 9.38
N SER A 34 -14.64 0.83 9.99
CA SER A 34 -14.73 0.10 11.26
C SER A 34 -14.31 -1.37 11.12
N LEU A 35 -14.65 -2.01 9.99
CA LEU A 35 -14.28 -3.41 9.71
C LEU A 35 -12.78 -3.58 9.45
N THR A 36 -12.09 -2.56 8.94
CA THR A 36 -10.63 -2.63 8.68
C THR A 36 -9.77 -2.74 9.95
N PHE A 37 -10.36 -2.70 11.15
CA PHE A 37 -9.67 -3.06 12.38
C PHE A 37 -9.51 -4.59 12.55
N ASN A 38 -10.26 -5.38 11.78
CA ASN A 38 -10.04 -6.82 11.66
C ASN A 38 -9.05 -7.07 10.51
N GLU A 39 -7.92 -7.73 10.81
CA GLU A 39 -6.83 -7.90 9.83
C GLU A 39 -7.18 -8.87 8.69
N GLU A 40 -8.03 -9.88 8.92
CA GLU A 40 -8.51 -10.77 7.85
C GLU A 40 -9.32 -9.98 6.82
N ILE A 41 -10.22 -9.11 7.30
CA ILE A 41 -11.03 -8.23 6.44
C ILE A 41 -10.14 -7.18 5.76
N ALA A 42 -9.20 -6.57 6.49
CA ALA A 42 -8.26 -5.60 5.94
C ALA A 42 -7.40 -6.22 4.84
N ALA A 43 -6.89 -7.45 5.03
CA ALA A 43 -6.14 -8.19 4.02
C ALA A 43 -6.98 -8.47 2.76
N CYS A 44 -8.24 -8.90 2.92
CA CYS A 44 -9.16 -9.07 1.79
C CYS A 44 -9.41 -7.75 1.03
N LEU A 45 -9.57 -6.64 1.75
CA LEU A 45 -9.79 -5.32 1.13
C LEU A 45 -8.56 -4.80 0.39
N ARG A 46 -7.35 -5.02 0.93
CA ARG A 46 -6.08 -4.67 0.25
C ARG A 46 -5.90 -5.41 -1.07
N GLN A 47 -6.34 -6.67 -1.13
CA GLN A 47 -6.26 -7.48 -2.35
C GLN A 47 -7.32 -7.11 -3.40
N ASN A 48 -8.33 -6.30 -3.04
CA ASN A 48 -9.36 -5.84 -3.96
C ASN A 48 -8.91 -4.54 -4.68
N ASN A 49 -8.15 -4.71 -5.77
CA ASN A 49 -7.63 -3.58 -6.56
C ASN A 49 -8.71 -2.61 -7.05
N ALA A 50 -9.89 -3.11 -7.41
CA ALA A 50 -10.99 -2.27 -7.90
C ALA A 50 -11.51 -1.34 -6.79
N PHE A 51 -11.63 -1.86 -5.56
CA PHE A 51 -12.02 -1.06 -4.40
C PHE A 51 -10.94 -0.04 -4.02
N VAL A 52 -9.68 -0.44 -3.98
CA VAL A 52 -8.55 0.47 -3.66
C VAL A 52 -8.46 1.62 -4.67
N GLN A 53 -8.51 1.32 -5.97
CA GLN A 53 -8.51 2.35 -7.03
C GLN A 53 -9.73 3.28 -6.93
N HIS A 54 -10.87 2.78 -6.46
CA HIS A 54 -12.03 3.62 -6.22
C HIS A 54 -11.79 4.59 -5.05
N LEU A 55 -11.21 4.12 -3.95
CA LEU A 55 -10.82 4.97 -2.82
C LEU A 55 -9.82 6.05 -3.26
N GLU A 56 -8.80 5.69 -4.04
CA GLU A 56 -7.82 6.66 -4.58
C GLU A 56 -8.49 7.71 -5.48
N LYS A 57 -9.47 7.33 -6.30
CA LYS A 57 -10.26 8.30 -7.07
C LYS A 57 -11.05 9.22 -6.15
N LEU A 58 -11.62 8.69 -5.06
CA LEU A 58 -12.40 9.46 -4.10
C LEU A 58 -11.56 10.49 -3.33
N THR A 59 -10.25 10.29 -3.16
CA THR A 59 -9.38 11.28 -2.49
C THR A 59 -9.14 12.55 -3.32
N SER A 60 -9.42 12.51 -4.63
CA SER A 60 -9.29 13.66 -5.54
C SER A 60 -9.98 14.92 -4.99
N PRO A 61 -9.36 16.11 -5.10
CA PRO A 61 -9.96 17.38 -4.70
C PRO A 61 -11.31 17.71 -5.35
N SER A 62 -11.61 17.08 -6.49
CA SER A 62 -12.89 17.24 -7.21
C SER A 62 -14.09 16.62 -6.50
N ASN A 63 -13.87 15.74 -5.52
CA ASN A 63 -14.92 15.04 -4.80
C ASN A 63 -15.32 15.74 -3.50
N ALA A 64 -16.47 15.34 -2.97
CA ALA A 64 -17.01 15.90 -1.74
C ALA A 64 -16.04 15.71 -0.54
N PRO A 65 -15.81 16.74 0.30
CA PRO A 65 -14.83 16.67 1.39
C PRO A 65 -15.02 15.51 2.38
N TYR A 66 -16.27 15.14 2.64
CA TYR A 66 -16.59 14.02 3.55
C TYR A 66 -16.23 12.65 2.94
N LEU A 67 -16.41 12.46 1.63
CA LEU A 67 -16.01 11.22 0.94
C LEU A 67 -14.49 11.11 0.88
N ARG A 68 -13.81 12.22 0.59
CA ARG A 68 -12.35 12.30 0.62
C ARG A 68 -11.80 11.87 1.97
N LYS A 69 -12.29 12.48 3.06
CA LYS A 69 -11.89 12.15 4.43
C LYS A 69 -12.12 10.67 4.78
N ALA A 70 -13.25 10.11 4.38
CA ALA A 70 -13.55 8.70 4.62
C ALA A 70 -12.59 7.78 3.83
N ALA A 71 -12.37 8.07 2.55
CA ALA A 71 -11.46 7.31 1.70
C ALA A 71 -10.00 7.40 2.17
N ASP A 72 -9.52 8.60 2.50
CA ASP A 72 -8.18 8.84 3.08
C ASP A 72 -7.98 8.03 4.36
N GLY A 73 -8.99 8.02 5.25
CA GLY A 73 -8.93 7.26 6.50
C GLY A 73 -8.83 5.76 6.28
N ILE A 74 -9.61 5.21 5.35
CA ILE A 74 -9.57 3.78 5.02
C ILE A 74 -8.22 3.42 4.40
N LEU A 75 -7.73 4.21 3.44
CA LEU A 75 -6.42 3.98 2.82
C LEU A 75 -5.30 4.04 3.86
N TRP A 76 -5.32 5.02 4.76
CA TRP A 76 -4.38 5.09 5.88
C TRP A 76 -4.47 3.85 6.77
N GLN A 77 -5.66 3.42 7.15
CA GLN A 77 -5.82 2.25 8.02
C GLN A 77 -5.40 0.95 7.34
N LEU A 78 -5.65 0.79 6.04
CA LEU A 78 -5.19 -0.36 5.27
C LEU A 78 -3.67 -0.34 5.09
N PHE A 79 -3.05 0.79 4.76
CA PHE A 79 -1.65 0.82 4.31
C PHE A 79 -0.66 1.42 5.32
N SER A 80 -1.13 2.06 6.39
CA SER A 80 -0.31 2.69 7.42
C SER A 80 -0.25 1.90 8.74
N LYS A 81 -1.05 0.83 8.91
CA LYS A 81 -1.00 -0.04 10.10
C LYS A 81 0.03 -1.19 10.06
N TYR A 82 0.86 -1.30 9.03
CA TYR A 82 1.98 -2.25 9.02
C TYR A 82 3.22 -1.70 9.73
N GLY A 83 3.03 -1.36 11.01
CA GLY A 83 4.11 -1.13 11.96
C GLY A 83 4.38 -2.32 12.89
N ASN A 84 3.60 -3.42 12.86
CA ASN A 84 3.83 -4.58 13.72
C ASN A 84 3.12 -5.85 13.21
N SER A 85 3.78 -6.58 12.31
CA SER A 85 3.72 -8.04 12.25
C SER A 85 4.97 -8.51 11.53
N GLU A 86 5.83 -9.24 12.22
CA GLU A 86 7.08 -9.77 11.69
C GLU A 86 6.86 -10.62 10.43
N SER A 87 7.86 -10.50 9.55
CA SER A 87 8.18 -11.31 8.38
C SER A 87 7.34 -11.12 7.11
N GLU A 88 7.77 -10.15 6.30
CA GLU A 88 8.49 -10.53 5.08
C GLU A 88 9.52 -9.45 4.72
N PHE A 89 10.61 -9.38 5.49
CA PHE A 89 11.79 -8.66 5.00
C PHE A 89 12.28 -9.37 3.74
N LYS A 90 11.96 -8.80 2.58
CA LYS A 90 12.37 -9.28 1.25
C LYS A 90 13.86 -9.08 1.04
N TYR A 91 14.40 -8.01 1.63
CA TYR A 91 15.81 -7.64 1.52
C TYR A 91 16.45 -7.53 2.91
N ASP A 92 17.71 -7.94 2.97
CA ASP A 92 18.57 -7.74 4.12
C ASP A 92 19.15 -6.31 4.09
N VAL A 93 19.39 -5.76 2.90
CA VAL A 93 19.91 -4.40 2.69
C VAL A 93 19.22 -3.71 1.52
N MET A 94 18.80 -2.47 1.70
CA MET A 94 18.49 -1.51 0.63
C MET A 94 19.66 -0.55 0.47
N ILE A 95 20.08 -0.29 -0.77
CA ILE A 95 21.08 0.74 -1.10
C ILE A 95 20.38 1.83 -1.90
N SER A 96 20.27 3.01 -1.32
CA SER A 96 19.96 4.25 -2.02
C SER A 96 21.27 5.01 -2.25
N TYR A 97 21.45 5.61 -3.42
CA TYR A 97 22.70 6.32 -3.74
C TYR A 97 22.45 7.51 -4.66
N SER A 98 23.31 8.52 -4.58
CA SER A 98 23.35 9.64 -5.53
C SER A 98 24.19 9.27 -6.76
N HIS A 99 23.96 9.88 -7.92
CA HIS A 99 24.76 9.58 -9.13
C HIS A 99 26.28 9.64 -8.91
N LYS A 100 26.76 10.47 -7.97
CA LYS A 100 28.19 10.60 -7.63
C LYS A 100 28.77 9.32 -6.99
N ASP A 101 27.96 8.57 -6.27
CA ASP A 101 28.38 7.39 -5.49
C ASP A 101 27.99 6.08 -6.17
N LYS A 102 27.48 6.14 -7.41
CA LYS A 102 27.02 4.99 -8.19
C LYS A 102 28.03 3.85 -8.21
N ASP A 103 29.28 4.14 -8.58
CA ASP A 103 30.31 3.11 -8.76
C ASP A 103 30.67 2.40 -7.45
N ILE A 104 30.77 3.14 -6.34
CA ILE A 104 31.08 2.56 -5.04
C ILE A 104 29.90 1.74 -4.49
N CYS A 105 28.66 2.23 -4.64
CA CYS A 105 27.46 1.51 -4.23
C CYS A 105 27.24 0.23 -5.03
N HIS A 106 27.56 0.22 -6.33
CA HIS A 106 27.54 -1.00 -7.14
C HIS A 106 28.59 -2.01 -6.68
N ARG A 107 29.80 -1.57 -6.29
CA ARG A 107 30.83 -2.47 -5.73
C ARG A 107 30.39 -3.07 -4.39
N ILE A 108 29.77 -2.27 -3.52
CA ILE A 108 29.19 -2.74 -2.25
C ILE A 108 28.08 -3.76 -2.52
N PHE A 109 27.18 -3.47 -3.46
CA PHE A 109 26.12 -4.38 -3.89
C PHE A 109 26.71 -5.74 -4.31
N GLN A 110 27.70 -5.75 -5.21
CA GLN A 110 28.33 -6.99 -5.66
C GLN A 110 28.96 -7.78 -4.51
N ALA A 111 29.64 -7.10 -3.58
CA ALA A 111 30.23 -7.73 -2.41
C ALA A 111 29.16 -8.35 -1.49
N LEU A 112 28.02 -7.67 -1.29
CA LEU A 112 26.91 -8.18 -0.47
C LEU A 112 26.23 -9.39 -1.12
N ILE A 113 25.98 -9.35 -2.44
CA ILE A 113 25.42 -10.49 -3.19
C ILE A 113 26.38 -11.69 -3.13
N ALA A 114 27.70 -11.48 -3.29
CA ALA A 114 28.70 -12.55 -3.18
C ALA A 114 28.71 -13.23 -1.80
N ASN A 115 28.31 -12.51 -0.76
CA ASN A 115 28.14 -13.01 0.61
C ASN A 115 26.71 -13.48 0.92
N LYS A 116 25.87 -13.69 -0.12
CA LYS A 116 24.50 -14.24 -0.03
C LYS A 116 23.48 -13.37 0.71
N PHE A 117 23.70 -12.06 0.77
CA PHE A 117 22.68 -11.13 1.24
C PHE A 117 21.64 -10.86 0.14
N ARG A 118 20.38 -10.68 0.52
CA ARG A 118 19.33 -10.21 -0.41
C ARG A 118 19.36 -8.69 -0.43
N VAL A 119 19.76 -8.10 -1.55
CA VAL A 119 19.97 -6.64 -1.65
C VAL A 119 19.05 -6.03 -2.69
N TRP A 120 18.40 -4.92 -2.33
CA TRP A 120 17.73 -4.04 -3.27
C TRP A 120 18.64 -2.84 -3.55
N ILE A 121 18.80 -2.46 -4.81
CA ILE A 121 19.52 -1.26 -5.24
C ILE A 121 18.71 -0.56 -6.32
N ASP A 122 18.70 0.77 -6.29
CA ASP A 122 18.02 1.57 -7.30
C ASP A 122 18.73 1.38 -8.66
N HIS A 123 18.09 0.64 -9.57
CA HIS A 123 18.55 0.48 -10.93
C HIS A 123 17.87 1.53 -11.80
N GLU A 124 18.67 2.35 -12.49
CA GLU A 124 18.21 3.51 -13.29
C GLU A 124 17.18 3.17 -14.41
N GLU A 125 16.87 1.89 -14.67
CA GLU A 125 15.96 1.45 -15.72
C GLU A 125 14.48 1.29 -15.29
N MET A 126 14.06 1.78 -14.12
CA MET A 126 12.67 1.66 -13.65
C MET A 126 11.77 2.80 -14.13
N HIS A 127 11.26 2.69 -15.37
CA HIS A 127 10.30 3.65 -15.94
C HIS A 127 8.90 3.52 -15.31
N GLY A 128 8.52 4.50 -14.46
CA GLY A 128 7.11 4.81 -14.15
C GLY A 128 6.57 4.46 -12.75
N ALA A 129 7.26 3.61 -11.97
CA ALA A 129 6.79 3.19 -10.63
C ALA A 129 7.78 3.45 -9.47
N MET A 130 8.77 4.33 -9.70
CA MET A 130 9.91 4.58 -8.79
C MET A 130 9.50 4.78 -7.32
N MET A 131 8.50 5.63 -7.05
CA MET A 131 8.09 5.94 -5.67
C MET A 131 7.45 4.74 -4.95
N GLN A 132 6.66 3.93 -5.65
CA GLN A 132 6.01 2.75 -5.04
C GLN A 132 7.01 1.62 -4.82
N VAL A 133 7.90 1.36 -5.79
CA VAL A 133 8.94 0.32 -5.67
C VAL A 133 9.96 0.68 -4.60
N MET A 134 10.37 1.95 -4.51
CA MET A 134 11.26 2.43 -3.46
C MET A 134 10.58 2.40 -2.09
N ALA A 135 9.33 2.87 -1.98
CA ALA A 135 8.58 2.80 -0.72
C ALA A 135 8.41 1.35 -0.25
N ASP A 136 8.18 0.42 -1.17
CA ASP A 136 8.14 -1.01 -0.87
C ASP A 136 9.50 -1.56 -0.46
N ALA A 137 10.60 -1.15 -1.11
CA ALA A 137 11.95 -1.55 -0.72
C ALA A 137 12.30 -1.07 0.70
N ILE A 138 11.97 0.17 1.05
CA ILE A 138 12.16 0.74 2.39
C ILE A 138 11.39 -0.10 3.42
N LYS A 139 10.12 -0.40 3.15
CA LYS A 139 9.26 -1.17 4.06
C LYS A 139 9.73 -2.60 4.30
N HIS A 140 10.37 -3.22 3.30
CA HIS A 140 10.73 -4.65 3.34
C HIS A 140 12.25 -4.89 3.44
N SER A 141 13.03 -3.88 3.84
CA SER A 141 14.49 -4.00 4.05
C SER A 141 14.85 -3.93 5.54
N ARG A 142 15.76 -4.81 5.97
CA ARG A 142 16.24 -4.81 7.37
C ARG A 142 17.18 -3.65 7.67
N CYS A 143 17.94 -3.22 6.67
CA CYS A 143 18.93 -2.16 6.77
C CYS A 143 18.85 -1.28 5.52
N ILE A 144 19.08 0.03 5.68
CA ILE A 144 19.13 0.99 4.58
C ILE A 144 20.48 1.69 4.63
N LEU A 145 21.22 1.61 3.52
CA LEU A 145 22.41 2.42 3.24
C LEU A 145 21.97 3.62 2.41
N ILE A 146 22.33 4.82 2.88
CA ILE A 146 22.08 6.12 2.26
C ILE A 146 23.43 6.77 1.96
#